data_AF-A0A1D6M3R3-F1
#
_entry.id   AF-A0A1D6M3R3-F1
#
_cell.length_a   1.000
_cell.length_b   1.000
_cell.length_c   1.000
_cell.angle_alpha   90.00
_cell.angle_beta   90.00
_cell.angle_gamma   90.00
#
_symmetry.space_group_name_H-M   'P 1'
#
loop_
_entity.id
_entity.type
_entity.pdbx_description
1 polymer ?
#
loop_
_entity_poly.entity_id
_entity_poly.type
_entity_poly.pdbx_seq_one_letter_code
_entity_poly.pdbx_strand_id
1 'polypeptide(L)'
;MPLPPQPVRRSCPILLAVNDTCGVTRMTSTCAARVPSLRWAPQRGWVGSWVSVRPAKCRTSGGHAVVCAAVSFRPCIDIHKGKVKQIVGSTLRDLANDSMELVTNFESDKSPAEFAKFYKADELLGGHVIMLGANPSSQAAALEALRAYPGGLQVGGGINLENAMSYLNEGASHVIVTSYVFSDGKMNTERLRKLVELVGKQRLVLDLSCRKKDGRYTIVTDRWQKFSDVFVDEPTLEYLAAFADEFLVHGVDVEGKRCSYVPCYQVRN
;
A
#
# COMPACT_ATOMS: atom_id res chain seq x y z
N MET A 1 -13.61 -16.80 -45.68
CA MET A 1 -12.31 -16.37 -45.14
C MET A 1 -12.39 -16.40 -43.62
N PRO A 2 -11.55 -17.16 -42.91
CA PRO A 2 -11.51 -17.10 -41.45
C PRO A 2 -10.70 -15.89 -41.00
N LEU A 3 -11.21 -15.18 -39.99
CA LEU A 3 -10.54 -14.07 -39.32
C LEU A 3 -9.23 -14.55 -38.65
N PRO A 4 -8.17 -13.72 -38.63
CA PRO A 4 -6.92 -14.10 -37.98
C PRO A 4 -7.11 -14.22 -36.45
N PRO A 5 -6.36 -15.12 -35.78
CA PRO A 5 -6.43 -15.28 -34.34
C PRO A 5 -5.93 -14.01 -33.64
N GLN A 6 -6.71 -13.51 -32.69
CA GLN A 6 -6.32 -12.40 -31.81
C GLN A 6 -5.15 -12.85 -30.92
N PRO A 7 -4.14 -12.01 -30.68
CA PRO A 7 -3.03 -12.35 -29.80
C PRO A 7 -3.53 -12.46 -28.35
N VAL A 8 -3.46 -13.66 -27.80
CA VAL A 8 -3.59 -13.92 -26.37
C VAL A 8 -2.46 -13.15 -25.68
N ARG A 9 -2.80 -12.06 -24.97
CA ARG A 9 -1.86 -11.39 -24.06
C ARG A 9 -1.55 -12.40 -22.95
N ARG A 10 -0.35 -12.97 -22.99
CA ARG A 10 0.18 -13.72 -21.86
C ARG A 10 0.27 -12.77 -20.68
N SER A 11 -0.48 -13.07 -19.62
CA SER A 11 -0.31 -12.46 -18.30
C SER A 11 1.16 -12.60 -17.92
N CYS A 12 1.76 -11.48 -17.55
CA CYS A 12 3.14 -11.43 -17.11
C CYS A 12 3.20 -12.05 -15.71
N PRO A 13 4.08 -13.04 -15.44
CA PRO A 13 4.14 -13.68 -14.14
C PRO A 13 4.50 -12.63 -13.08
N ILE A 14 3.66 -12.52 -12.05
CA ILE A 14 3.92 -11.73 -10.85
C ILE A 14 5.07 -12.43 -10.12
N LEU A 15 6.30 -11.99 -10.36
CA LEU A 15 7.48 -12.52 -9.67
C LEU A 15 7.52 -11.97 -8.24
N LEU A 16 6.77 -12.59 -7.34
CA LEU A 16 6.94 -12.45 -5.89
C LEU A 16 8.24 -13.16 -5.48
N ALA A 17 9.37 -12.47 -5.63
CA ALA A 17 10.64 -12.92 -5.06
C ALA A 17 10.65 -12.68 -3.55
N VAL A 18 9.99 -13.54 -2.79
CA VAL A 18 10.18 -13.63 -1.33
C VAL A 18 11.44 -14.49 -1.11
N ASN A 19 12.61 -13.86 -1.20
CA ASN A 19 13.87 -14.59 -1.04
C ASN A 19 14.18 -14.79 0.45
N ASP A 20 13.76 -15.95 0.98
CA ASP A 20 14.19 -16.51 2.27
C ASP A 20 15.63 -17.05 2.16
N THR A 21 16.66 -16.20 1.97
CA THR A 21 18.05 -16.64 2.18
C THR A 21 18.95 -15.53 2.74
N CYS A 22 19.38 -15.74 3.98
CA CYS A 22 20.51 -15.06 4.58
C CYS A 22 21.79 -15.54 3.88
N GLY A 23 22.37 -14.71 3.01
CA GLY A 23 23.60 -15.01 2.30
C GLY A 23 24.07 -13.81 1.51
N VAL A 24 25.01 -13.05 2.08
CA VAL A 24 25.70 -11.96 1.39
C VAL A 24 26.49 -12.57 0.23
N THR A 25 25.95 -12.51 -0.98
CA THR A 25 26.73 -12.74 -2.20
C THR A 25 26.90 -11.40 -2.91
N ARG A 26 28.14 -10.92 -2.93
CA ARG A 26 28.55 -9.64 -3.51
C ARG A 26 28.42 -9.72 -5.04
N MET A 27 27.32 -9.25 -5.61
CA MET A 27 27.25 -8.94 -7.04
C MET A 27 27.55 -7.46 -7.24
N THR A 28 28.74 -7.17 -7.76
CA THR A 28 29.13 -5.83 -8.20
C THR A 28 28.39 -5.50 -9.50
N SER A 29 27.35 -4.67 -9.42
CA SER A 29 26.77 -3.96 -10.56
C SER A 29 27.22 -2.51 -10.50
N THR A 30 28.06 -2.10 -11.46
CA THR A 30 28.46 -0.72 -11.67
C THR A 30 27.35 0.03 -12.41
N CYS A 31 26.28 0.40 -11.70
CA CYS A 31 25.35 1.43 -12.15
C CYS A 31 25.51 2.65 -11.25
N ALA A 32 26.26 3.65 -11.73
CA ALA A 32 26.45 4.91 -11.03
C ALA A 32 25.14 5.71 -11.01
N ALA A 33 24.43 5.70 -9.88
CA ALA A 33 23.36 6.65 -9.62
C ALA A 33 24.00 8.03 -9.38
N ARG A 34 23.87 8.96 -10.33
CA ARG A 34 24.20 10.37 -10.12
C ARG A 34 23.14 10.98 -9.20
N VAL A 35 23.51 11.25 -7.95
CA VAL A 35 22.77 12.14 -7.05
C VAL A 35 23.02 13.58 -7.54
N PRO A 36 21.99 14.38 -7.89
CA PRO A 36 22.19 15.79 -8.22
C PRO A 36 22.61 16.54 -6.95
N SER A 37 23.68 17.32 -7.05
CA SER A 37 24.14 18.21 -5.97
C SER A 37 23.19 19.39 -5.83
N LEU A 38 22.78 19.69 -4.58
CA LEU A 38 22.04 20.90 -4.23
C LEU A 38 22.88 22.14 -4.56
N ARG A 39 22.32 23.05 -5.37
CA ARG A 39 22.71 24.47 -5.35
C ARG A 39 21.46 25.32 -5.20
N TRP A 40 21.47 26.12 -4.13
CA TRP A 40 20.53 27.18 -3.82
C TRP A 40 20.68 28.37 -4.78
N ALA A 41 19.57 29.13 -4.92
CA ALA A 41 19.42 30.57 -5.24
C ALA A 41 18.32 30.84 -6.31
N PRO A 42 17.63 32.01 -6.25
CA PRO A 42 16.16 32.04 -6.27
C PRO A 42 15.51 32.85 -7.41
N GLN A 43 14.17 32.82 -7.39
CA GLN A 43 13.18 33.77 -7.94
C GLN A 43 12.65 33.63 -9.39
N ARG A 44 11.31 33.57 -9.41
CA ARG A 44 10.33 34.17 -10.35
C ARG A 44 10.16 33.55 -11.74
N GLY A 45 8.88 33.32 -12.08
CA GLY A 45 8.42 33.16 -13.46
C GLY A 45 7.57 31.90 -13.67
N TRP A 46 6.28 32.00 -13.33
CA TRP A 46 5.28 31.03 -13.78
C TRP A 46 5.08 31.21 -15.28
N VAL A 47 5.60 30.27 -16.08
CA VAL A 47 5.09 29.98 -17.43
C VAL A 47 5.11 28.47 -17.58
N GLY A 48 3.95 27.91 -17.91
CA GLY A 48 3.73 26.47 -18.00
C GLY A 48 4.71 25.79 -18.94
N SER A 49 5.29 24.69 -18.48
CA SER A 49 5.91 23.69 -19.33
C SER A 49 5.51 22.32 -18.81
N TRP A 50 4.65 21.67 -19.58
CA TRP A 50 4.36 20.25 -19.44
C TRP A 50 5.67 19.50 -19.70
N VAL A 51 6.37 19.11 -18.64
CA VAL A 51 7.53 18.20 -18.79
C VAL A 51 6.98 16.82 -19.07
N SER A 52 6.90 16.49 -20.36
CA SER A 52 6.73 15.11 -20.82
C SER A 52 7.95 14.30 -20.38
N VAL A 53 7.80 13.53 -19.30
CA VAL A 53 8.80 12.55 -18.88
C VAL A 53 8.75 11.41 -19.89
N ARG A 54 9.62 11.46 -20.90
CA ARG A 54 9.85 10.32 -21.80
C ARG A 54 10.47 9.18 -20.99
N PRO A 55 10.01 7.92 -21.14
CA PRO A 55 10.68 6.79 -20.52
C PRO A 55 12.11 6.68 -21.05
N ALA A 56 13.08 6.49 -20.15
CA ALA A 56 14.45 6.18 -20.54
C ALA A 56 14.44 4.86 -21.33
N LYS A 57 14.74 4.92 -22.63
CA LYS A 57 14.93 3.72 -23.45
C LYS A 57 16.25 3.06 -23.06
N CYS A 58 16.21 2.09 -22.15
CA CYS A 58 17.30 1.16 -21.97
C CYS A 58 17.27 0.18 -23.15
N ARG A 59 18.21 0.31 -24.09
CA ARG A 59 18.40 -0.68 -25.16
C ARG A 59 19.39 -1.74 -24.66
N THR A 60 18.94 -2.97 -24.55
CA THR A 60 19.82 -4.14 -24.55
C THR A 60 19.54 -4.96 -25.80
N SER A 61 20.61 -5.33 -26.51
CA SER A 61 20.59 -6.28 -27.61
C SER A 61 20.34 -7.67 -27.04
N GLY A 62 19.10 -8.15 -27.12
CA GLY A 62 18.78 -9.53 -26.76
C GLY A 62 17.38 -9.72 -26.17
N GLY A 63 16.34 -9.52 -26.99
CA GLY A 63 15.06 -10.26 -26.96
C GLY A 63 14.20 -10.36 -25.69
N HIS A 64 14.63 -9.86 -24.54
CA HIS A 64 13.86 -9.91 -23.30
C HIS A 64 13.51 -8.48 -22.91
N ALA A 65 12.21 -8.19 -22.86
CA ALA A 65 11.70 -6.94 -22.32
C ALA A 65 12.09 -6.86 -20.84
N VAL A 66 13.07 -6.04 -20.51
CA VAL A 66 13.37 -5.69 -19.12
C VAL A 66 12.26 -4.75 -18.65
N VAL A 67 11.32 -5.28 -17.88
CA VAL A 67 10.39 -4.44 -17.11
C VAL A 67 11.21 -3.84 -15.98
N CYS A 68 11.68 -2.61 -16.13
CA CYS A 68 12.20 -1.84 -15.01
C CYS A 68 11.00 -1.47 -14.12
N ALA A 69 10.68 -2.32 -13.14
CA ALA A 69 9.76 -1.95 -12.08
C ALA A 69 10.39 -0.77 -11.32
N ALA A 70 9.83 0.43 -11.49
CA ALA A 70 10.25 1.59 -10.72
C ALA A 70 9.83 1.35 -9.26
N VAL A 71 10.80 1.26 -8.36
CA VAL A 71 10.54 1.19 -6.93
C VAL A 71 10.12 2.58 -6.47
N SER A 72 8.87 2.71 -6.01
CA SER A 72 8.36 3.94 -5.41
C SER A 72 8.34 3.83 -3.89
N PHE A 73 8.86 4.84 -3.21
CA PHE A 73 8.68 4.96 -1.76
C PHE A 73 7.24 5.41 -1.46
N ARG A 74 6.55 4.69 -0.59
CA ARG A 74 5.18 5.00 -0.13
C ARG A 74 5.24 5.30 1.37
N PRO A 75 5.02 6.56 1.80
CA PRO A 75 5.03 6.90 3.21
C PRO A 75 3.75 6.40 3.91
N CYS A 76 3.80 6.16 5.22
CA CYS A 76 2.64 5.78 6.03
C CYS A 76 2.42 6.75 7.20
N ILE A 77 1.17 7.13 7.44
CA ILE A 77 0.68 7.88 8.61
C ILE A 77 -0.24 6.95 9.40
N ASP A 78 0.31 6.28 10.39
CA ASP A 78 -0.45 5.46 11.32
C ASP A 78 -1.10 6.36 12.38
N ILE A 79 -2.42 6.27 12.52
CA ILE A 79 -3.22 7.13 13.40
C ILE A 79 -3.86 6.29 14.50
N HIS A 80 -3.63 6.68 15.75
CA HIS A 80 -4.32 6.09 16.91
C HIS A 80 -4.71 7.18 17.91
N LYS A 81 -6.01 7.22 18.28
CA LYS A 81 -6.61 8.24 19.16
C LYS A 81 -6.34 9.68 18.69
N GLY A 82 -6.35 9.89 17.36
CA GLY A 82 -6.12 11.20 16.73
C GLY A 82 -4.66 11.65 16.66
N LYS A 83 -3.72 10.80 17.04
CA LYS A 83 -2.28 11.09 17.02
C LYS A 83 -1.55 10.20 16.01
N VAL A 84 -0.50 10.75 15.39
CA VAL A 84 0.39 9.98 14.52
C VAL A 84 1.33 9.16 15.40
N LYS A 85 1.29 7.83 15.28
CA LYS A 85 2.09 6.92 16.11
C LYS A 85 2.78 5.87 15.26
N GLN A 86 4.06 5.61 15.52
CA GLN A 86 4.71 4.42 14.99
C GLN A 86 4.50 3.27 15.97
N ILE A 87 3.86 2.20 15.51
CA ILE A 87 3.51 1.06 16.35
C ILE A 87 4.46 -0.13 16.17
N VAL A 88 4.41 -1.09 17.08
CA VAL A 88 5.01 -2.42 16.89
C VAL A 88 3.88 -3.39 16.52
N GLY A 89 3.90 -4.01 15.34
CA GLY A 89 2.78 -4.84 14.88
C GLY A 89 2.41 -5.97 15.86
N SER A 90 3.38 -6.63 16.49
CA SER A 90 3.08 -7.73 17.41
C SER A 90 2.22 -7.37 18.64
N THR A 91 1.97 -6.09 18.93
CA THR A 91 1.21 -5.62 20.11
C THR A 91 -0.23 -5.17 19.80
N LEU A 92 -0.73 -5.32 18.57
CA LEU A 92 -2.16 -5.08 18.26
C LEU A 92 -3.11 -6.10 18.92
N ARG A 93 -2.57 -7.15 19.56
CA ARG A 93 -3.35 -8.22 20.18
C ARG A 93 -4.16 -7.78 21.41
N ASP A 94 -3.76 -6.69 22.05
CA ASP A 94 -4.24 -6.32 23.39
C ASP A 94 -5.46 -5.36 23.38
N LEU A 95 -5.94 -4.96 22.20
CA LEU A 95 -7.03 -3.99 22.02
C LEU A 95 -8.45 -4.59 22.15
N ALA A 96 -8.64 -5.76 22.77
CA ALA A 96 -9.98 -6.30 23.01
C ALA A 96 -10.77 -5.42 24.01
N ASN A 97 -10.07 -4.69 24.87
CA ASN A 97 -10.60 -3.59 25.65
C ASN A 97 -9.87 -2.30 25.23
N ASP A 98 -10.61 -1.22 25.04
CA ASP A 98 -10.11 0.15 24.80
C ASP A 98 -9.22 0.70 25.96
N SER A 99 -8.91 -0.16 26.94
CA SER A 99 -8.19 0.10 28.18
C SER A 99 -6.72 -0.34 28.20
N MET A 100 -6.22 -1.05 27.17
CA MET A 100 -4.79 -1.41 27.09
C MET A 100 -4.03 -0.47 26.14
N GLU A 101 -2.96 0.11 26.66
CA GLU A 101 -2.08 0.99 25.90
C GLU A 101 -1.34 0.22 24.82
N LEU A 102 -1.44 0.73 23.59
CA LEU A 102 -0.75 0.20 22.44
C LEU A 102 0.75 0.50 22.59
N VAL A 103 1.61 -0.51 22.48
CA VAL A 103 3.07 -0.28 22.53
C VAL A 103 3.49 0.52 21.30
N THR A 104 3.92 1.75 21.55
CA THR A 104 4.34 2.69 20.51
C THR A 104 5.84 2.87 20.58
N ASN A 105 6.49 2.83 19.42
CA ASN A 105 7.90 3.21 19.31
C ASN A 105 8.07 4.72 19.38
N PHE A 106 7.05 5.46 18.92
CA PHE A 106 7.07 6.90 18.78
C PHE A 106 5.64 7.43 18.68
N GLU A 107 5.36 8.55 19.33
CA GLU A 107 4.19 9.40 19.11
C GLU A 107 4.71 10.77 18.65
N SER A 108 4.12 11.31 17.58
CA SER A 108 4.55 12.60 17.04
C SER A 108 3.74 13.76 17.60
N ASP A 109 4.42 14.87 17.88
CA ASP A 109 3.78 16.17 18.14
C ASP A 109 3.23 16.82 16.86
N LYS A 110 3.68 16.37 15.68
CA LYS A 110 3.20 16.90 14.39
C LYS A 110 1.84 16.32 14.04
N SER A 111 1.01 17.15 13.43
CA SER A 111 -0.31 16.75 12.94
C SER A 111 -0.20 15.83 11.70
N PRO A 112 -1.20 14.97 11.45
CA PRO A 112 -1.29 14.20 10.21
C PRO A 112 -1.23 15.08 8.95
N ALA A 113 -1.83 16.27 8.99
CA ALA A 113 -1.79 17.24 7.90
C ALA A 113 -0.38 17.76 7.62
N GLU A 114 0.47 17.95 8.65
CA GLU A 114 1.87 18.33 8.45
C GLU A 114 2.66 17.23 7.75
N PHE A 115 2.48 15.96 8.13
CA PHE A 115 3.10 14.84 7.42
C PHE A 115 2.64 14.76 5.96
N ALA A 116 1.33 14.88 5.71
CA ALA A 116 0.78 14.90 4.36
C ALA A 116 1.36 16.04 3.51
N LYS A 117 1.59 17.23 4.09
CA LYS A 117 2.24 18.36 3.41
C LYS A 117 3.70 18.07 3.05
N PHE A 118 4.45 17.39 3.92
CA PHE A 118 5.81 16.96 3.58
C PHE A 118 5.80 15.97 2.41
N TYR A 119 4.93 14.96 2.45
CA TYR A 119 4.81 13.99 1.37
C TYR A 119 4.38 14.63 0.06
N LYS A 120 3.53 15.66 0.12
CA LYS A 120 3.14 16.47 -1.03
C LYS A 120 4.31 17.27 -1.60
N ALA A 121 5.10 17.91 -0.73
CA ALA A 121 6.27 18.68 -1.14
C ALA A 121 7.33 17.80 -1.85
N ASP A 122 7.43 16.54 -1.43
CA ASP A 122 8.31 15.53 -2.01
C ASP A 122 7.66 14.74 -3.17
N GLU A 123 6.43 15.11 -3.58
CA GLU A 123 5.66 14.45 -4.66
C GLU A 123 5.45 12.93 -4.46
N LEU A 124 5.39 12.48 -3.20
CA LEU A 124 5.20 11.08 -2.84
C LEU A 124 3.72 10.69 -2.95
N LEU A 125 3.38 9.98 -4.02
CA LEU A 125 2.02 9.48 -4.25
C LEU A 125 1.79 8.13 -3.57
N GLY A 126 0.51 7.80 -3.34
CA GLY A 126 0.03 6.51 -2.82
C GLY A 126 0.48 6.20 -1.40
N GLY A 127 0.88 7.21 -0.63
CA GLY A 127 1.14 7.04 0.79
C GLY A 127 -0.12 6.63 1.55
N HIS A 128 0.04 5.93 2.66
CA HIS A 128 -1.07 5.35 3.42
C HIS A 128 -1.40 6.20 4.64
N VAL A 129 -2.69 6.33 4.93
CA VAL A 129 -3.23 6.86 6.18
C VAL A 129 -4.02 5.74 6.82
N ILE A 130 -3.47 5.12 7.87
CA ILE A 130 -4.05 3.92 8.49
C ILE A 130 -4.61 4.27 9.85
N MET A 131 -5.93 4.14 10.01
CA MET A 131 -6.59 4.31 11.31
C MET A 131 -6.53 3.00 12.09
N LEU A 132 -5.83 3.03 13.23
CA LEU A 132 -5.67 1.89 14.15
C LEU A 132 -6.77 1.84 15.22
N GLY A 133 -7.96 2.36 14.90
CA GLY A 133 -9.13 2.39 15.78
C GLY A 133 -10.28 3.18 15.19
N ALA A 134 -11.51 2.85 15.56
CA ALA A 134 -12.73 3.45 15.01
C ALA A 134 -13.18 4.74 15.73
N ASN A 135 -12.34 5.34 16.57
CA ASN A 135 -12.71 6.52 17.34
C ASN A 135 -12.84 7.78 16.46
N PRO A 136 -13.75 8.73 16.78
CA PRO A 136 -13.97 9.94 16.00
C PRO A 136 -12.70 10.79 15.82
N SER A 137 -11.80 10.82 16.80
CA SER A 137 -10.55 11.58 16.69
C SER A 137 -9.59 11.00 15.64
N SER A 138 -9.54 9.68 15.47
CA SER A 138 -8.75 9.05 14.41
C SER A 138 -9.34 9.32 13.02
N GLN A 139 -10.67 9.33 12.91
CA GLN A 139 -11.35 9.70 11.66
C GLN A 139 -11.06 11.17 11.30
N ALA A 140 -11.20 12.10 12.25
CA ALA A 140 -10.90 13.51 12.03
C ALA A 140 -9.43 13.72 11.60
N ALA A 141 -8.49 13.07 12.29
CA ALA A 141 -7.07 13.09 11.95
C ALA A 141 -6.77 12.53 10.54
N ALA A 142 -7.46 11.47 10.12
CA ALA A 142 -7.34 10.94 8.77
C ALA A 142 -7.84 11.95 7.72
N LEU A 143 -9.00 12.56 7.95
CA LEU A 143 -9.57 13.59 7.07
C LEU A 143 -8.64 14.81 6.93
N GLU A 144 -7.99 15.24 8.02
CA GLU A 144 -7.00 16.31 7.98
C GLU A 144 -5.82 15.99 7.04
N ALA A 145 -5.29 14.76 7.09
CA ALA A 145 -4.22 14.33 6.19
C ALA A 145 -4.69 14.28 4.73
N LEU A 146 -5.87 13.71 4.47
CA LEU A 146 -6.44 13.57 3.12
C LEU A 146 -6.69 14.94 2.47
N ARG A 147 -7.28 15.89 3.20
CA ARG A 147 -7.53 17.25 2.73
C ARG A 147 -6.24 18.04 2.49
N ALA A 148 -5.17 17.74 3.23
CA ALA A 148 -3.87 18.38 3.05
C ALA A 148 -3.15 17.91 1.77
N TYR A 149 -3.42 16.68 1.31
CA TYR A 149 -2.88 16.15 0.05
C TYR A 149 -3.96 15.40 -0.77
N PRO A 150 -4.92 16.13 -1.37
CA PRO A 150 -5.98 15.52 -2.17
C PRO A 150 -5.41 14.75 -3.36
N GLY A 151 -5.86 13.50 -3.52
CA GLY A 151 -5.39 12.57 -4.57
C GLY A 151 -3.99 11.98 -4.33
N GLY A 152 -3.30 12.38 -3.25
CA GLY A 152 -1.95 11.90 -2.95
C GLY A 152 -1.91 10.66 -2.06
N LEU A 153 -2.89 10.52 -1.15
CA LEU A 153 -2.88 9.49 -0.11
C LEU A 153 -4.00 8.48 -0.29
N GLN A 154 -3.82 7.28 0.26
CA GLN A 154 -4.79 6.20 0.35
C GLN A 154 -5.17 6.01 1.82
N VAL A 155 -6.40 5.60 2.12
CA VAL A 155 -6.86 5.49 3.52
C VAL A 155 -7.36 4.09 3.87
N GLY A 156 -6.94 3.59 5.02
CA GLY A 156 -7.35 2.29 5.56
C GLY A 156 -7.77 2.37 7.03
N GLY A 157 -8.36 1.29 7.52
CA GLY A 157 -8.86 1.18 8.90
C GLY A 157 -10.38 1.33 8.98
N GLY A 158 -11.09 0.20 9.03
CA GLY A 158 -12.55 0.19 9.19
C GLY A 158 -13.34 0.68 7.97
N ILE A 159 -12.76 0.61 6.77
CA ILE A 159 -13.45 0.96 5.52
C ILE A 159 -14.56 -0.07 5.21
N ASN A 160 -15.74 0.42 4.83
CA ASN A 160 -16.92 -0.35 4.46
C ASN A 160 -17.77 0.39 3.40
N LEU A 161 -18.91 -0.18 3.00
CA LEU A 161 -19.79 0.43 1.98
C LEU A 161 -20.38 1.77 2.43
N GLU A 162 -20.55 1.95 3.73
CA GLU A 162 -21.20 3.12 4.31
C GLU A 162 -20.26 4.33 4.32
N ASN A 163 -18.94 4.13 4.45
CA ASN A 163 -17.96 5.21 4.61
C ASN A 163 -16.99 5.41 3.44
N ALA A 164 -16.80 4.42 2.55
CA ALA A 164 -15.75 4.46 1.54
C ALA A 164 -15.84 5.69 0.63
N MET A 165 -17.04 6.02 0.14
CA MET A 165 -17.24 7.20 -0.71
C MET A 165 -16.98 8.52 0.00
N SER A 166 -17.26 8.59 1.31
CA SER A 166 -16.98 9.79 2.09
C SER A 166 -15.49 10.12 2.08
N TYR A 167 -14.64 9.12 2.33
CA TYR A 167 -13.19 9.32 2.30
C TYR A 167 -12.64 9.70 0.92
N LEU A 168 -13.18 9.10 -0.15
CA LEU A 168 -12.79 9.46 -1.52
C LEU A 168 -13.16 10.92 -1.84
N ASN A 169 -14.35 11.35 -1.43
CA ASN A 169 -14.80 12.74 -1.60
C ASN A 169 -13.96 13.74 -0.80
N GLU A 170 -13.38 13.29 0.32
CA GLU A 170 -12.53 14.10 1.20
C GLU A 170 -11.04 14.13 0.75
N GLY A 171 -10.73 13.51 -0.39
CA GLY A 171 -9.42 13.62 -1.04
C GLY A 171 -8.57 12.36 -1.01
N ALA A 172 -9.07 11.22 -0.52
CA ALA A 172 -8.37 9.95 -0.71
C ALA A 172 -8.33 9.58 -2.20
N SER A 173 -7.15 9.16 -2.66
CA SER A 173 -6.97 8.57 -3.99
C SER A 173 -7.62 7.19 -4.08
N HIS A 174 -7.45 6.40 -3.03
CA HIS A 174 -7.98 5.05 -2.90
C HIS A 174 -8.43 4.79 -1.46
N VAL A 175 -9.31 3.80 -1.32
CA VAL A 175 -9.60 3.17 -0.03
C VAL A 175 -8.91 1.82 0.06
N ILE A 176 -8.36 1.52 1.25
CA ILE A 176 -7.66 0.28 1.58
C ILE A 176 -8.61 -0.57 2.43
N VAL A 177 -8.90 -1.79 1.98
CA VAL A 177 -9.89 -2.68 2.59
C VAL A 177 -9.28 -4.04 2.94
N THR A 178 -9.51 -4.46 4.18
CA THR A 178 -9.06 -5.75 4.73
C THR A 178 -10.25 -6.51 5.32
N SER A 179 -10.62 -6.23 6.58
CA SER A 179 -11.55 -7.01 7.38
C SER A 179 -13.01 -6.98 6.93
N TYR A 180 -13.38 -6.01 6.08
CA TYR A 180 -14.72 -5.97 5.49
C TYR A 180 -14.91 -7.07 4.42
N VAL A 181 -13.87 -7.32 3.61
CA VAL A 181 -13.85 -8.33 2.55
C VAL A 181 -13.41 -9.69 3.10
N PHE A 182 -12.40 -9.71 3.96
CA PHE A 182 -11.93 -10.92 4.61
C PHE A 182 -12.47 -10.97 6.04
N SER A 183 -13.51 -11.78 6.25
CA SER A 183 -14.17 -11.93 7.55
C SER A 183 -14.52 -13.39 7.78
N ASP A 184 -14.52 -13.81 9.05
CA ASP A 184 -14.83 -15.20 9.42
C ASP A 184 -13.97 -16.27 8.74
N GLY A 185 -12.70 -15.91 8.51
CA GLY A 185 -11.73 -16.77 7.86
C GLY A 185 -12.00 -16.98 6.37
N LYS A 186 -12.92 -16.22 5.77
CA LYS A 186 -13.32 -16.37 4.37
C LYS A 186 -13.29 -15.03 3.63
N MET A 187 -13.13 -15.10 2.32
CA MET A 187 -13.37 -13.96 1.44
C MET A 187 -14.86 -13.85 1.14
N ASN A 188 -15.43 -12.67 1.42
CA ASN A 188 -16.79 -12.32 1.06
C ASN A 188 -16.81 -11.63 -0.30
N THR A 189 -16.91 -12.43 -1.37
CA THR A 189 -16.93 -11.93 -2.75
C THR A 189 -18.08 -10.96 -3.01
N GLU A 190 -19.23 -11.14 -2.36
CA GLU A 190 -20.37 -10.25 -2.55
C GLU A 190 -20.09 -8.84 -2.02
N ARG A 191 -19.48 -8.74 -0.83
CA ARG A 191 -19.01 -7.46 -0.29
C ARG A 191 -17.95 -6.81 -1.19
N LEU A 192 -17.03 -7.61 -1.73
CA LEU A 192 -16.01 -7.13 -2.66
C LEU A 192 -16.64 -6.54 -3.93
N ARG A 193 -17.60 -7.26 -4.56
CA ARG A 193 -18.31 -6.75 -5.73
C ARG A 193 -19.03 -5.44 -5.46
N LYS A 194 -19.77 -5.36 -4.35
CA LYS A 194 -20.47 -4.13 -3.95
C LYS A 194 -19.52 -2.96 -3.74
N LEU A 195 -18.34 -3.21 -3.16
CA LEU A 195 -17.31 -2.17 -3.02
C LEU A 195 -16.81 -1.72 -4.39
N VAL A 196 -16.51 -2.64 -5.30
CA VAL A 196 -16.06 -2.30 -6.65
C VAL A 196 -17.13 -1.55 -7.44
N GLU A 197 -18.40 -1.91 -7.30
CA GLU A 197 -19.53 -1.17 -7.89
C GLU A 197 -19.62 0.25 -7.33
N LEU A 198 -19.41 0.42 -6.02
CA LEU A 198 -19.50 1.70 -5.34
C LEU A 198 -18.33 2.65 -5.67
N VAL A 199 -17.08 2.16 -5.52
CA VAL A 199 -15.89 3.01 -5.61
C VAL A 199 -15.14 2.88 -6.94
N GLY A 200 -15.37 1.79 -7.69
CA GLY A 200 -14.59 1.43 -8.87
C GLY A 200 -13.26 0.76 -8.51
N LYS A 201 -12.87 -0.26 -9.27
CA LYS A 201 -11.59 -0.98 -9.13
C LYS A 201 -10.40 -0.03 -8.98
N GLN A 202 -10.36 1.03 -9.80
CA GLN A 202 -9.25 1.99 -9.90
C GLN A 202 -9.03 2.85 -8.64
N ARG A 203 -9.88 2.71 -7.62
CA ARG A 203 -9.80 3.41 -6.33
C ARG A 203 -9.87 2.45 -5.14
N LEU A 204 -9.71 1.14 -5.38
CA LEU A 204 -9.73 0.11 -4.36
C LEU A 204 -8.35 -0.53 -4.23
N VAL A 205 -7.84 -0.57 -3.00
CA VAL A 205 -6.66 -1.34 -2.61
C VAL A 205 -7.10 -2.44 -1.68
N LEU A 206 -6.68 -3.68 -1.96
CA LEU A 206 -6.89 -4.80 -1.03
C LEU A 206 -5.64 -4.98 -0.20
N ASP A 207 -5.80 -4.88 1.11
CA ASP A 207 -4.76 -5.20 2.06
C ASP A 207 -4.82 -6.71 2.38
N LEU A 208 -3.71 -7.37 2.08
CA LEU A 208 -3.49 -8.81 2.19
C LEU A 208 -2.48 -9.07 3.30
N SER A 209 -2.79 -8.62 4.51
CA SER A 209 -2.02 -8.93 5.72
C SER A 209 -1.84 -10.45 5.81
N CYS A 210 -0.59 -10.92 5.75
CA CYS A 210 -0.32 -12.35 5.61
C CYS A 210 0.60 -12.89 6.69
N ARG A 211 0.40 -14.18 6.99
CA ARG A 211 1.21 -14.93 7.93
C ARG A 211 1.56 -16.29 7.37
N LYS A 212 2.80 -16.73 7.59
CA LYS A 212 3.28 -18.04 7.13
C LYS A 212 2.71 -19.12 8.07
N LYS A 213 1.99 -20.08 7.50
CA LYS A 213 1.44 -21.25 8.18
C LYS A 213 1.70 -22.47 7.30
N ASP A 214 2.37 -23.48 7.85
CA ASP A 214 2.67 -24.74 7.16
C ASP A 214 3.35 -24.54 5.79
N GLY A 215 4.31 -23.61 5.74
CA GLY A 215 5.08 -23.28 4.53
C GLY A 215 4.37 -22.37 3.52
N ARG A 216 3.11 -22.00 3.75
CA ARG A 216 2.31 -21.14 2.85
C ARG A 216 1.91 -19.84 3.52
N TYR A 217 1.76 -18.77 2.75
CA TYR A 217 1.22 -17.50 3.25
C TYR A 217 -0.31 -17.51 3.16
N THR A 218 -0.95 -17.13 4.25
CA THR A 218 -2.40 -17.05 4.38
C THR A 218 -2.79 -15.68 4.89
N ILE A 219 -3.91 -15.14 4.40
CA ILE A 219 -4.43 -13.85 4.87
C ILE A 219 -4.89 -14.01 6.31
N VAL A 220 -4.51 -13.08 7.17
CA VAL A 220 -4.90 -13.02 8.58
C VAL A 220 -5.72 -11.77 8.86
N THR A 221 -6.85 -11.95 9.51
CA THR A 221 -7.83 -10.89 9.82
C THR A 221 -7.93 -10.68 11.33
N ASP A 222 -8.80 -9.77 11.77
CA ASP A 222 -9.04 -9.47 13.19
C ASP A 222 -7.78 -9.08 13.95
N ARG A 223 -7.08 -8.03 13.48
CA ARG A 223 -5.79 -7.60 14.04
C ARG A 223 -4.76 -8.73 14.04
N TRP A 224 -4.76 -9.49 12.94
CA TRP A 224 -3.84 -10.59 12.67
C TRP A 224 -3.97 -11.81 13.58
N GLN A 225 -5.15 -12.02 14.15
CA GLN A 225 -5.43 -13.13 15.07
C GLN A 225 -6.09 -14.32 14.37
N LYS A 226 -6.93 -14.07 13.35
CA LYS A 226 -7.74 -15.10 12.70
C LYS A 226 -7.16 -15.43 11.32
N PHE A 227 -6.71 -16.67 11.15
CA PHE A 227 -6.32 -17.18 9.85
C PHE A 227 -7.54 -17.36 8.96
N SER A 228 -7.41 -16.98 7.69
CA SER A 228 -8.37 -17.31 6.65
C SER A 228 -7.95 -18.55 5.85
N ASP A 229 -8.92 -19.11 5.13
CA ASP A 229 -8.71 -20.17 4.14
C ASP A 229 -8.16 -19.63 2.80
N VAL A 230 -7.80 -18.33 2.76
CA VAL A 230 -7.33 -17.65 1.56
C VAL A 230 -5.80 -17.60 1.56
N PHE A 231 -5.20 -18.23 0.56
CA PHE A 231 -3.75 -18.22 0.34
C PHE A 231 -3.33 -16.96 -0.41
N VAL A 232 -2.14 -16.46 -0.10
CA VAL A 232 -1.50 -15.42 -0.91
C VAL A 232 -0.61 -16.12 -1.93
N ASP A 233 -1.22 -16.52 -3.05
CA ASP A 233 -0.59 -17.22 -4.17
C ASP A 233 -0.99 -16.60 -5.53
N GLU A 234 -0.33 -17.02 -6.60
CA GLU A 234 -0.55 -16.48 -7.96
C GLU A 234 -2.02 -16.58 -8.41
N PRO A 235 -2.72 -17.73 -8.29
CA PRO A 235 -4.13 -17.82 -8.69
C PRO A 235 -5.04 -16.88 -7.90
N THR A 236 -4.80 -16.73 -6.60
CA THR A 236 -5.61 -15.83 -5.76
C THR A 236 -5.36 -14.37 -6.14
N LEU A 237 -4.10 -13.98 -6.36
CA LEU A 237 -3.75 -12.62 -6.78
C LEU A 237 -4.30 -12.29 -8.17
N GLU A 238 -4.24 -13.23 -9.13
CA GLU A 238 -4.84 -13.04 -10.46
C GLU A 238 -6.36 -12.86 -10.37
N TYR A 239 -7.04 -13.65 -9.54
CA TYR A 239 -8.47 -13.49 -9.29
C TYR A 239 -8.79 -12.11 -8.67
N LEU A 240 -8.05 -11.71 -7.62
CA LEU A 240 -8.27 -10.45 -6.93
C LEU A 240 -7.91 -9.23 -7.79
N ALA A 241 -7.02 -9.40 -8.77
CA ALA A 241 -6.60 -8.33 -9.67
C ALA A 241 -7.74 -7.86 -10.57
N ALA A 242 -8.81 -8.63 -10.72
CA ALA A 242 -10.03 -8.17 -11.38
C ALA A 242 -10.81 -7.12 -10.57
N PHE A 243 -10.54 -7.00 -9.26
CA PHE A 243 -11.35 -6.20 -8.33
C PHE A 243 -10.61 -4.98 -7.74
N ALA A 244 -9.27 -4.97 -7.68
CA ALA A 244 -8.50 -3.88 -7.07
C ALA A 244 -7.43 -3.28 -7.99
N ASP A 245 -7.15 -1.98 -7.86
CA ASP A 245 -6.05 -1.29 -8.56
C ASP A 245 -4.71 -1.75 -8.02
N GLU A 246 -4.61 -1.92 -6.70
CA GLU A 246 -3.37 -2.29 -6.02
C GLU A 246 -3.60 -3.31 -4.88
N PHE A 247 -2.56 -4.05 -4.55
CA PHE A 247 -2.48 -4.89 -3.34
C PHE A 247 -1.49 -4.30 -2.36
N LEU A 248 -1.87 -4.20 -1.09
CA LEU A 248 -0.99 -3.90 0.02
C LEU A 248 -0.64 -5.23 0.71
N VAL A 249 0.59 -5.69 0.59
CA VAL A 249 1.04 -6.99 1.12
C VAL A 249 2.08 -6.76 2.21
N HIS A 250 1.79 -7.23 3.41
CA HIS A 250 2.69 -7.13 4.56
C HIS A 250 2.67 -8.38 5.43
N GLY A 251 3.85 -8.77 5.91
CA GLY A 251 4.05 -9.93 6.76
C GLY A 251 3.95 -9.56 8.24
N VAL A 252 2.96 -10.13 8.94
CA VAL A 252 2.64 -9.75 10.33
C VAL A 252 3.72 -10.10 11.35
N ASP A 253 4.47 -11.19 11.14
CA ASP A 253 5.40 -11.74 12.15
C ASP A 253 6.60 -10.83 12.49
N VAL A 254 6.77 -9.75 11.73
CA VAL A 254 8.00 -8.98 11.56
C VAL A 254 7.77 -7.46 11.45
N GLU A 255 6.51 -7.02 11.33
CA GLU A 255 6.16 -5.61 11.26
C GLU A 255 6.49 -4.87 12.58
N GLY A 256 7.25 -3.78 12.48
CA GLY A 256 7.63 -2.94 13.61
C GLY A 256 8.73 -3.50 14.52
N LYS A 257 9.30 -4.68 14.22
CA LYS A 257 10.50 -5.18 14.91
C LYS A 257 11.73 -4.52 14.29
N ARG A 258 12.56 -3.87 15.11
CA ARG A 258 13.84 -3.22 14.69
C ARG A 258 14.87 -4.19 14.09
N CYS A 259 14.58 -5.48 14.06
CA CYS A 259 15.39 -6.50 13.41
C CYS A 259 14.59 -7.04 12.21
N SER A 260 15.19 -6.99 11.03
CA SER A 260 14.67 -7.36 9.69
C SER A 260 13.56 -6.46 9.14
N TYR A 261 13.92 -5.61 8.16
CA TYR A 261 12.99 -4.96 7.23
C TYR A 261 12.14 -6.06 6.58
N VAL A 262 10.85 -6.12 6.87
CA VAL A 262 9.92 -6.73 5.93
C VAL A 262 9.32 -5.63 5.09
N PRO A 263 9.69 -5.57 3.80
CA PRO A 263 9.10 -4.62 2.88
C PRO A 263 7.58 -4.86 2.84
N CYS A 264 6.82 -3.84 3.23
CA CYS A 264 5.44 -3.70 2.83
C CYS A 264 5.47 -3.49 1.31
N TYR A 265 4.95 -4.46 0.55
CA TYR A 265 4.93 -4.37 -0.90
C TYR A 265 3.58 -3.86 -1.34
N GLN A 266 3.60 -2.81 -2.15
CA GLN A 266 2.43 -2.37 -2.88
C GLN A 266 2.57 -2.74 -4.34
N VAL A 267 1.68 -3.61 -4.81
CA VAL A 267 1.70 -4.14 -6.19
C VAL A 267 0.55 -3.51 -6.96
N ARG A 268 0.84 -2.87 -8.09
CA ARG A 268 -0.17 -2.30 -8.98
C ARG A 268 -0.56 -3.29 -10.08
N ASN A 269 -1.86 -3.44 -10.31
CA ASN A 269 -2.45 -4.41 -11.25
C ASN A 269 -2.70 -3.84 -12.64
#